data_AF-A0A933RMA3-F1
#
_entry.id   AF-A0A933RMA3-F1
#
_cell.length_a   1.000
_cell.length_b   1.000
_cell.length_c   1.000
_cell.angle_alpha   90.00
_cell.angle_beta   90.00
_cell.angle_gamma   90.00
#
_symmetry.space_group_name_H-M   'P 1'
#
loop_
_entity.id
_entity.type
_entity.pdbx_description
1 polymer ?
#
loop_
_entity_poly.entity_id
_entity_poly.type
_entity_poly.pdbx_seq_one_letter_code
_entity_poly.pdbx_strand_id
1 'polypeptide(L)' 'MSATVIRFTTSDDDQRLARLAALDSQAALRGPALAAEVDGELRAAIDLAGRVIADPFRPTAELVGLLQYRARQLAA' A
#
# COMPACT_ATOMS: atom_id res chain seq x y z
N MET A 1 2.08 -16.71 -13.23
CA MET A 1 2.33 -16.39 -11.81
C MET A 1 2.63 -14.91 -11.75
N SER A 2 1.78 -14.11 -11.10
CA SER A 2 2.11 -12.71 -10.83
C SER A 2 3.01 -12.64 -9.59
N ALA A 3 4.04 -11.82 -9.64
CA ALA A 3 4.95 -11.63 -8.52
C ALA A 3 4.40 -10.54 -7.60
N THR A 4 4.22 -10.86 -6.32
CA THR A 4 3.79 -9.90 -5.29
C THR A 4 4.95 -9.54 -4.38
N VAL A 5 5.19 -8.24 -4.20
CA VAL A 5 6.24 -7.71 -3.33
C VAL A 5 5.62 -6.82 -2.26
N ILE A 6 6.03 -7.02 -1.00
CA ILE A 6 5.69 -6.12 0.11
C ILE A 6 6.98 -5.47 0.59
N ARG A 7 7.02 -4.14 0.62
CA ARG A 7 8.20 -3.35 1.03
C ARG A 7 7.81 -2.06 1.72
N PHE A 8 8.74 -1.44 2.43
CA PHE A 8 8.57 -0.06 2.87
C PHE A 8 8.55 0.88 1.65
N THR A 9 7.75 1.94 1.77
CA THR A 9 7.75 3.06 0.83
C THR A 9 8.98 3.92 1.07
N THR A 10 9.52 4.49 -0.01
CA THR A 10 10.54 5.54 0.06
C THR A 10 9.95 6.86 -0.42
N SER A 11 10.71 7.95 -0.33
CA SER A 11 10.29 9.26 -0.86
C SER A 11 9.99 9.23 -2.36
N ASP A 12 10.58 8.28 -3.11
CA ASP A 12 10.36 8.12 -4.54
C ASP A 12 8.93 7.58 -4.85
N ASP A 13 8.23 7.04 -3.85
CA ASP A 13 6.87 6.54 -4.00
C ASP A 13 5.79 7.63 -3.84
N ASP A 14 6.14 8.86 -3.44
CA ASP A 14 5.18 9.93 -3.12
C ASP A 14 4.17 10.18 -4.24
N GLN A 15 4.62 10.24 -5.50
CA GLN A 15 3.73 10.43 -6.65
C GLN A 15 2.83 9.20 -6.88
N ARG A 16 3.35 7.99 -6.65
CA ARG A 16 2.59 6.74 -6.81
C ARG A 16 1.53 6.60 -5.72
N LEU A 17 1.88 6.95 -4.48
CA LEU A 17 0.96 6.99 -3.35
C LEU A 17 -0.13 8.05 -3.55
N ALA A 18 0.22 9.24 -4.05
CA ALA A 18 -0.75 10.28 -4.36
C ALA A 18 -1.74 9.83 -5.45
N ARG A 19 -1.25 9.18 -6.50
CA ARG A 19 -2.09 8.62 -7.56
C ARG A 19 -3.01 7.52 -7.02
N LEU A 20 -2.48 6.58 -6.26
CA LEU A 20 -3.26 5.48 -5.67
C LEU A 20 -4.34 6.03 -4.74
N ALA A 21 -4.01 6.99 -3.88
CA ALA A 21 -4.97 7.61 -2.98
C ALA A 21 -6.06 8.37 -3.75
N ALA A 22 -5.71 9.04 -4.85
CA ALA A 22 -6.70 9.68 -5.72
C ALA A 22 -7.66 8.67 -6.37
N LEU A 23 -7.17 7.49 -6.80
CA LEU A 23 -8.04 6.41 -7.29
C LEU A 23 -9.01 5.94 -6.20
N ASP A 24 -8.52 5.79 -4.97
CA ASP A 24 -9.29 5.38 -3.79
C ASP A 24 -10.12 6.52 -3.17
N SER A 25 -10.10 7.72 -3.77
CA SER A 25 -10.76 8.92 -3.23
C SER A 25 -10.36 9.28 -1.78
N GLN A 26 -9.10 9.03 -1.42
CA GLN A 26 -8.52 9.29 -0.10
C GLN A 26 -7.35 10.29 -0.17
N ALA A 27 -6.94 10.78 1.00
CA ALA A 27 -5.71 11.55 1.13
C ALA A 27 -4.48 10.62 1.09
N ALA A 28 -3.44 11.05 0.36
CA ALA A 28 -2.17 10.34 0.28
C ALA A 28 -1.62 10.01 1.68
N LEU A 29 -1.08 8.80 1.84
CA LEU A 29 -0.37 8.43 3.06
C LEU A 29 0.83 9.37 3.26
N ARG A 30 1.11 9.69 4.52
CA ARG A 30 2.23 10.56 4.92
C ARG A 30 3.09 9.80 5.91
N GLY A 31 4.41 9.89 5.76
CA GLY A 31 5.35 9.18 6.62
C GLY A 31 5.52 7.70 6.24
N PRO A 32 6.11 6.89 7.13
CA PRO A 32 6.43 5.50 6.83
C PRO A 32 5.18 4.67 6.50
N ALA A 33 5.20 4.00 5.36
CA ALA A 33 4.15 3.10 4.92
C ALA A 33 4.76 1.82 4.34
N LEU A 34 3.94 0.79 4.26
CA LEU A 34 4.22 -0.42 3.47
C LEU A 34 3.41 -0.36 2.19
N ALA A 35 4.04 -0.74 1.09
CA ALA A 35 3.45 -0.88 -0.23
C ALA A 35 3.35 -2.36 -0.61
N ALA A 36 2.26 -2.72 -1.28
CA ALA A 36 2.09 -3.97 -1.99
C ALA A 36 2.10 -3.71 -3.50
N GLU A 37 3.07 -4.31 -4.17
CA GLU A 37 3.22 -4.26 -5.62
C GLU A 37 2.88 -5.62 -6.24
N VAL A 38 2.18 -5.60 -7.37
CA VAL A 38 1.93 -6.79 -8.18
C VAL A 38 2.47 -6.53 -9.58
N ASP A 39 3.41 -7.35 -10.03
CA ASP A 39 4.10 -7.18 -11.31
C ASP A 39 4.71 -5.77 -11.49
N GLY A 40 5.23 -5.21 -10.39
CA GLY A 40 5.86 -3.87 -10.32
C GLY A 40 4.89 -2.69 -10.21
N GLU A 41 3.58 -2.95 -10.17
CA GLU A 41 2.54 -1.93 -10.04
C GLU A 41 2.09 -1.80 -8.57
N LEU A 42 2.17 -0.59 -8.01
CA LEU A 42 1.66 -0.30 -6.66
C LEU A 42 0.13 -0.42 -6.65
N ARG A 43 -0.41 -1.39 -5.89
CA ARG A 43 -1.86 -1.66 -5.84
C ARG A 43 -2.50 -1.40 -4.49
N ALA A 44 -1.72 -1.44 -3.41
CA ALA A 44 -2.20 -1.09 -2.08
C ALA A 44 -1.05 -0.56 -1.23
N ALA A 45 -1.36 0.29 -0.25
CA ALA A 45 -0.43 0.72 0.76
C ALA A 45 -1.12 0.89 2.11
N ILE A 46 -0.37 0.72 3.20
CA ILE A 46 -0.82 0.95 4.57
C ILE A 46 0.21 1.78 5.32
N ASP A 47 -0.22 2.79 6.06
CA ASP A 47 0.68 3.47 7.01
C ASP A 47 0.83 2.67 8.31
N LEU A 48 1.83 3.00 9.13
CA LEU A 48 2.05 2.30 10.40
C LEU A 48 0.94 2.54 11.43
N ALA A 49 0.06 3.52 11.22
CA ALA A 49 -1.12 3.75 12.04
C ALA A 49 -2.32 2.91 11.60
N GLY A 50 -2.23 2.22 10.46
CA GLY A 50 -3.23 1.29 9.94
C GLY A 50 -4.16 1.87 8.86
N ARG A 51 -3.94 3.10 8.37
CA ARG A 51 -4.73 3.65 7.26
C ARG A 51 -4.31 3.02 5.95
N VAL A 52 -5.28 2.54 5.19
CA VAL A 52 -5.07 1.85 3.91
C VAL A 52 -5.55 2.73 2.76
N ILE A 53 -4.75 2.76 1.69
CA ILE A 53 -5.19 3.17 0.36
C ILE A 53 -5.03 1.98 -0.60
N ALA A 54 -6.02 1.69 -1.44
CA ALA A 54 -5.98 0.57 -2.35
C ALA A 54 -6.61 0.90 -3.71
N ASP A 55 -6.17 0.23 -4.77
CA ASP A 55 -6.74 0.42 -6.10
C ASP A 55 -8.15 -0.22 -6.13
N PRO A 56 -9.24 0.58 -6.23
CA PRO A 56 -10.60 0.07 -6.20
C PRO A 56 -10.99 -0.66 -7.50
N PHE A 57 -10.18 -0.55 -8.56
CA PHE A 57 -10.40 -1.19 -9.86
C PHE A 57 -9.68 -2.55 -9.97
N ARG A 58 -9.07 -3.03 -8.88
CA ARG A 58 -8.31 -4.28 -8.80
C ARG A 58 -8.74 -5.09 -7.57
N PRO A 59 -8.61 -6.44 -7.59
CA PRO A 59 -8.88 -7.27 -6.41
C PRO A 59 -7.74 -7.15 -5.40
N THR A 60 -7.83 -6.17 -4.49
CA THR A 60 -6.76 -5.81 -3.54
C THR A 60 -6.98 -6.34 -2.12
N ALA A 61 -8.11 -7.01 -1.83
CA ALA A 61 -8.48 -7.45 -0.49
C ALA A 61 -7.40 -8.32 0.20
N GLU A 62 -6.82 -9.28 -0.53
CA GLU A 62 -5.74 -10.12 -0.01
C GLU A 62 -4.46 -9.31 0.25
N LEU A 63 -4.11 -8.37 -0.63
CA LEU A 63 -2.96 -7.49 -0.44
C LEU A 63 -3.12 -6.63 0.81
N VAL A 64 -4.31 -6.07 1.02
CA VAL A 64 -4.63 -5.29 2.22
C VAL A 64 -4.51 -6.14 3.48
N GLY A 65 -4.99 -7.38 3.46
CA GLY A 65 -4.83 -8.32 4.58
C GLY A 65 -3.36 -8.59 4.92
N LEU A 66 -2.52 -8.84 3.90
CA LEU A 66 -1.08 -9.03 4.09
C LEU A 66 -0.39 -7.78 4.64
N LEU A 67 -0.74 -6.60 4.13
CA LEU A 67 -0.22 -5.32 4.59
C LEU A 67 -0.59 -5.05 6.06
N GLN A 68 -1.85 -5.26 6.43
CA GLN A 68 -2.31 -5.12 7.82
C GLN A 68 -1.58 -6.08 8.77
N TYR A 69 -1.40 -7.33 8.36
CA TYR A 69 -0.65 -8.31 9.14
C TYR A 69 0.80 -7.87 9.34
N ARG A 70 1.47 -7.42 8.27
CA ARG A 70 2.85 -6.96 8.34
C ARG A 70 3.02 -5.68 9.17
N ALA A 71 2.11 -4.72 9.03
CA ALA A 71 2.13 -3.49 9.83
C ALA A 71 2.01 -3.80 11.33
N ARG A 72 1.13 -4.73 11.72
CA ARG A 72 1.01 -5.18 13.12
C ARG A 72 2.28 -5.82 13.65
N GLN A 73 2.97 -6.63 12.84
CA GLN A 73 4.25 -7.24 13.24
C GLN A 73 5.36 -6.20 13.51
N LEU A 74 5.30 -5.04 12.85
CA LEU A 74 6.30 -3.97 12.99
C LEU A 74 5.97 -2.99 14.12
N ALA A 75 4.72 -2.97 14.59
CA ALA A 75 4.26 -2.14 15.69
C ALA A 75 4.37 -2.83 17.06
N ALA A 76 4.69 -4.12 17.09
CA ALA A 76 4.96 -4.91 18.29
C ALA A 76 6.42 -4.76 18.73
#